data_AF-A0A2H0B776-F1
#
_entry.id   AF-A0A2H0B776-F1
#
_cell.length_a   1.000
_cell.length_b   1.000
_cell.length_c   1.000
_cell.angle_alpha   90.00
_cell.angle_beta   90.00
_cell.angle_gamma   90.00
#
_symmetry.space_group_name_H-M   'P 1'
#
loop_
_entity.id
_entity.type
_entity.pdbx_description
1 polymer ?
#
loop_
_entity_poly.entity_id
_entity_poly.type
_entity_poly.pdbx_seq_one_letter_code
_entity_poly.pdbx_strand_id
1 'polypeptide(L)'
;MVTSSLMGVAFQYPIVMTLLIRFKVIKHKTFEKQRPFAYVIALAFAAILPPTDLFSLILLTLPLVILFETTLILNRMFLKTHLI
;
A
#
# COMPACT_ATOMS: atom_id res chain seq x y z
N MET A 1 18.13 9.18 21.41
CA MET A 1 18.62 7.80 21.19
C MET A 1 17.60 6.88 20.52
N VAL A 2 16.29 6.97 20.81
CA VAL A 2 15.26 6.10 20.19
C VAL A 2 14.85 6.46 18.75
N THR A 3 15.00 7.71 18.34
CA THR A 3 14.60 8.19 16.99
C THR A 3 15.49 7.64 15.87
N SER A 4 16.80 7.47 16.13
CA SER A 4 17.75 6.91 15.17
C SER A 4 17.52 5.41 14.91
N SER A 5 17.10 4.67 15.94
CA SER A 5 16.79 3.23 15.84
C SER A 5 15.55 2.98 14.96
N LEU A 6 14.51 3.80 15.13
CA LEU A 6 13.30 3.75 14.30
C LEU A 6 13.61 4.04 12.81
N MET A 7 14.52 4.98 12.56
CA MET A 7 14.95 5.32 11.20
C MET A 7 15.71 4.15 10.55
N GLY A 8 16.58 3.46 11.31
CA GLY A 8 17.27 2.25 10.85
C GLY A 8 16.33 1.11 10.47
N VAL A 9 15.23 0.92 11.22
CA VAL A 9 14.19 -0.06 10.89
C VAL A 9 13.37 0.38 9.68
N ALA A 10 13.07 1.67 9.55
CA ALA A 10 12.39 2.21 8.37
C ALA A 10 13.21 2.00 7.08
N PHE A 11 14.55 2.07 7.15
CA PHE A 11 15.43 1.77 6.00
C PHE A 11 15.48 0.28 5.62
N GLN A 12 15.01 -0.64 6.47
CA GLN A 12 14.89 -2.06 6.13
C GLN A 12 13.62 -2.37 5.33
N TYR A 13 12.58 -1.55 5.48
CA TYR A 13 11.32 -1.68 4.75
C TYR A 13 11.47 -1.82 3.22
N PRO A 14 12.24 -0.96 2.51
CA PRO A 14 12.44 -1.10 1.07
C PRO A 14 13.14 -2.42 0.68
N ILE A 15 14.11 -2.88 1.46
CA ILE A 15 14.87 -4.12 1.19
C ILE A 15 13.97 -5.34 1.35
N VAL A 16 13.15 -5.38 2.41
CA VAL A 16 12.19 -6.46 2.67
C VAL A 16 11.12 -6.50 1.57
N MET A 17 10.63 -5.35 1.13
CA MET A 17 9.63 -5.24 0.04
C MET A 17 10.20 -5.77 -1.28
N THR A 18 11.43 -5.41 -1.64
CA THR A 18 12.10 -5.90 -2.86
C THR A 18 12.33 -7.41 -2.81
N LEU A 19 12.73 -7.97 -1.66
CA LEU A 19 12.89 -9.41 -1.47
C LEU A 19 11.57 -10.17 -1.62
N LEU A 20 10.49 -9.72 -0.96
CA LEU A 20 9.17 -10.34 -1.05
C LEU A 20 8.61 -10.38 -2.47
N ILE A 21 8.83 -9.32 -3.26
CA ILE A 21 8.46 -9.26 -4.67
C ILE A 21 9.33 -10.23 -5.50
N ARG A 22 10.65 -10.30 -5.22
CA ARG A 22 11.59 -11.21 -5.90
C ARG A 22 11.24 -12.69 -5.67
N PHE A 23 10.74 -13.04 -4.50
CA PHE A 23 10.31 -14.41 -4.19
C PHE A 23 8.99 -14.83 -4.85
N LYS A 24 8.36 -13.99 -5.71
CA LYS A 24 7.09 -14.29 -6.40
C LYS A 24 5.93 -14.67 -5.46
N VAL A 25 6.05 -14.39 -4.15
CA VAL A 25 5.02 -14.65 -3.14
C VAL A 25 3.76 -13.83 -3.45
N ILE A 26 3.91 -12.71 -4.16
CA ILE A 26 2.77 -11.85 -4.54
C ILE A 26 2.70 -11.66 -6.06
N LYS A 27 1.69 -12.27 -6.69
CA LYS A 27 1.40 -12.09 -8.12
C LYS A 27 0.78 -10.70 -8.36
N HIS A 28 1.44 -9.88 -9.17
CA HIS A 28 0.94 -8.56 -9.58
C HIS A 28 -0.42 -8.57 -10.27
N LYS A 29 -0.70 -9.59 -11.09
CA LYS A 29 -2.01 -9.80 -11.70
C LYS A 29 -3.15 -9.99 -10.68
N THR A 30 -2.83 -10.34 -9.42
CA THR A 30 -3.81 -10.42 -8.33
C THR A 30 -4.18 -9.03 -7.80
N PHE A 31 -3.24 -8.08 -7.77
CA PHE A 31 -3.49 -6.72 -7.27
C PHE A 31 -4.40 -5.89 -8.17
N GLU A 32 -4.27 -5.99 -9.51
CA GLU A 32 -5.21 -5.32 -10.43
C GLU A 32 -6.64 -5.86 -10.30
N LYS A 33 -6.82 -7.14 -9.97
CA LYS A 33 -8.14 -7.74 -9.72
C LYS A 33 -8.70 -7.43 -8.33
N GLN A 34 -7.86 -7.05 -7.37
CA GLN A 34 -8.26 -6.71 -6.00
C GLN A 34 -8.47 -5.21 -5.77
N ARG A 35 -8.40 -4.35 -6.81
CA ARG A 35 -8.74 -2.91 -6.70
C ARG A 35 -10.05 -2.64 -5.94
N PRO A 36 -11.18 -3.30 -6.25
CA PRO A 36 -12.42 -3.10 -5.49
C PRO A 36 -12.33 -3.59 -4.04
N PHE A 37 -11.56 -4.65 -3.77
CA PHE A 37 -11.34 -5.16 -2.42
C PHE A 37 -10.54 -4.16 -1.56
N ALA A 38 -9.51 -3.54 -2.15
CA ALA A 38 -8.72 -2.51 -1.49
C ALA A 38 -9.54 -1.25 -1.17
N TYR A 39 -10.42 -0.81 -2.07
CA TYR A 39 -11.31 0.32 -1.81
C TYR A 39 -12.34 0.02 -0.73
N VAL A 40 -12.89 -1.19 -0.70
CA VAL A 40 -13.81 -1.63 0.36
C VAL A 40 -13.11 -1.71 1.71
N ILE A 41 -11.89 -2.23 1.78
CA ILE A 41 -11.10 -2.27 3.02
C ILE A 41 -10.74 -0.85 3.47
N ALA A 42 -10.30 0.01 2.56
CA ALA A 42 -9.95 1.40 2.88
C ALA A 42 -11.17 2.16 3.44
N LEU A 43 -12.33 1.97 2.82
CA LEU A 43 -13.58 2.60 3.27
C LEU A 43 -14.08 1.99 4.59
N ALA A 44 -13.95 0.68 4.79
CA ALA A 44 -14.27 0.02 6.05
C ALA A 44 -13.36 0.49 7.20
N PHE A 45 -12.05 0.65 6.93
CA PHE A 45 -11.11 1.23 7.89
C PHE A 45 -11.46 2.68 8.21
N ALA A 46 -11.78 3.47 7.19
CA ALA A 46 -12.20 4.85 7.38
C ALA A 46 -13.49 4.94 8.20
N ALA A 47 -14.46 4.03 7.98
CA ALA A 47 -15.73 3.98 8.68
C ALA A 47 -15.63 3.54 10.16
N ILE A 48 -14.55 2.85 10.55
CA ILE A 48 -14.30 2.44 11.94
C ILE A 48 -13.74 3.61 12.78
N LEU A 49 -13.17 4.63 12.14
CA LEU A 49 -12.59 5.79 12.81
C LEU A 49 -13.68 6.80 13.25
N PRO A 50 -13.66 7.31 14.49
CA PRO A 50 -14.62 8.33 14.91
C PRO A 50 -14.16 9.76 14.52
N PRO A 51 -15.05 10.70 14.17
CA PRO A 51 -16.48 10.60 13.84
C PRO A 51 -16.67 10.57 12.31
N THR A 52 -17.25 9.51 11.76
CA THR A 52 -17.41 9.38 10.30
C THR A 52 -18.66 10.09 9.78
N ASP A 53 -18.55 11.40 9.61
CA ASP A 53 -19.38 12.16 8.68
C ASP A 53 -19.02 11.80 7.23
N LEU A 54 -19.96 11.94 6.28
CA LEU A 54 -19.74 11.57 4.87
C LEU A 54 -18.52 12.27 4.24
N PHE A 55 -18.31 13.53 4.61
CA PHE A 55 -17.13 14.31 4.22
C PHE A 55 -15.84 13.75 4.82
N SER A 56 -15.83 13.47 6.12
CA SER A 56 -14.69 12.89 6.83
C SER A 56 -14.35 11.49 6.31
N LEU A 57 -15.36 10.70 5.92
CA LEU A 57 -15.18 9.36 5.34
C LEU A 57 -14.44 9.42 4.01
N ILE A 58 -14.84 10.32 3.11
CA ILE A 58 -14.15 10.52 1.82
C ILE A 58 -12.74 11.04 2.06
N LEU A 59 -12.57 12.00 2.99
CA LEU A 59 -11.27 12.59 3.31
C LEU A 59 -10.28 11.58 3.89
N LEU A 60 -10.75 10.62 4.70
CA LEU A 60 -9.93 9.54 5.27
C LEU A 60 -9.69 8.38 4.29
N THR A 61 -10.66 8.11 3.41
CA THR A 61 -10.52 7.06 2.38
C THR A 61 -9.53 7.49 1.30
N LEU A 62 -9.50 8.77 0.95
CA LEU A 62 -8.63 9.34 -0.10
C LEU A 62 -7.13 9.00 0.07
N PRO A 63 -6.48 9.26 1.23
CA PRO A 63 -5.08 8.93 1.43
C PRO A 63 -4.82 7.41 1.37
N LEU A 64 -5.74 6.57 1.85
CA LEU A 64 -5.62 5.12 1.77
C LEU A 64 -5.67 4.61 0.32
N VAL A 65 -6.58 5.18 -0.48
CA VAL A 65 -6.69 4.88 -1.92
C VAL A 65 -5.43 5.32 -2.67
N ILE A 66 -4.90 6.51 -2.40
CA ILE A 66 -3.67 7.01 -3.01
C ILE A 66 -2.48 6.10 -2.65
N LEU A 67 -2.40 5.64 -1.40
CA LEU A 67 -1.33 4.75 -0.94
C LEU A 67 -1.39 3.37 -1.63
N PHE A 68 -2.60 2.86 -1.89
CA PHE A 68 -2.80 1.66 -2.68
C PHE A 68 -2.43 1.87 -4.16
N GLU A 69 -2.89 2.95 -4.79
CA GLU A 69 -2.57 3.24 -6.20
C GLU A 69 -1.07 3.47 -6.42
N THR A 70 -0.40 4.23 -5.55
CA THR A 70 1.05 4.43 -5.64
C THR A 70 1.83 3.12 -5.50
N THR A 71 1.40 2.24 -4.58
CA THR A 71 1.96 0.90 -4.44
C THR A 71 1.76 0.06 -5.71
N LEU A 72 0.57 0.14 -6.33
CA LEU A 72 0.27 -0.57 -7.56
C LEU A 72 1.10 -0.06 -8.75
N ILE A 73 1.27 1.26 -8.86
CA ILE A 73 2.08 1.92 -9.90
C ILE A 73 3.56 1.56 -9.74
N LEU A 74 4.11 1.66 -8.52
CA LEU A 74 5.49 1.27 -8.25
C LEU A 74 5.70 -0.21 -8.61
N ASN A 75 4.82 -1.10 -8.15
CA ASN A 75 4.93 -2.52 -8.46
C ASN A 75 4.84 -2.78 -9.99
N ARG A 76 3.98 -2.05 -10.71
CA ARG A 76 3.92 -2.11 -12.18
C ARG A 76 5.24 -1.67 -12.83
N MET A 77 5.88 -0.61 -12.31
CA MET A 77 7.18 -0.15 -12.81
C MET A 77 8.27 -1.20 -12.56
N PHE A 78 8.33 -1.80 -11.36
CA PHE A 78 9.33 -2.81 -11.01
C PHE A 78 9.20 -4.11 -11.81
N LEU A 79 7.98 -4.58 -12.08
CA LEU A 79 7.79 -5.79 -12.90
C LEU A 79 8.10 -5.58 -14.38
N LYS A 80 7.92 -4.36 -14.88
CA LYS A 80 8.32 -4.01 -16.24
C LYS A 80 9.84 -4.10 -16.40
N THR A 81 10.60 -3.79 -15.35
CA THR A 81 12.07 -3.90 -15.33
C THR A 81 12.58 -5.35 -15.32
N HIS A 82 11.81 -6.31 -14.81
CA HIS A 82 12.23 -7.73 -14.75
C HIS A 82 11.85 -8.55 -16.01
N LEU A 83 11.26 -7.92 -17.02
CA LEU A 83 10.89 -8.49 -18.33
C LEU A 83 11.73 -7.91 -19.49
N ILE A 84 12.87 -7.27 -19.19
CA ILE A 84 13.87 -6.84 -20.18
C ILE A 84 15.14 -7.64 -19.94
#